data_AF-A0A2G4SN98-F1
#
_entry.id   AF-A0A2G4SN98-F1
#
_cell.length_a   1.000
_cell.length_b   1.000
_cell.length_c   1.000
_cell.angle_alpha   90.00
_cell.angle_beta   90.00
_cell.angle_gamma   90.00
#
_symmetry.space_group_name_H-M   'P 1'
#
loop_
_entity.id
_entity.type
_entity.pdbx_description
1 polymer ?
#
loop_
_entity_poly.entity_id
_entity_poly.type
_entity_poly.pdbx_seq_one_letter_code
_entity_poly.pdbx_strand_id
1 'polypeptide(L)' 'PPSPNNNYRPLNVVDALAYLDQVKGRFSDKPNVYNQFLDIMKDFKSQAIDTPGVIERVSNLFRGHPTLISGFNTFLPVG' A
#
# COMPACT_ATOMS: atom_id res chain seq x y z
N PRO A 1 16.08 -26.82 19.36
CA PRO A 1 15.83 -25.47 18.79
C PRO A 1 15.41 -25.57 17.31
N PRO A 2 14.16 -25.23 16.97
CA PRO A 2 13.80 -25.02 15.58
C PRO A 2 13.78 -23.52 15.28
N SER A 3 14.61 -23.11 14.32
CA SER A 3 14.40 -21.88 13.57
C SER A 3 13.32 -22.15 12.53
N PRO A 4 12.25 -21.34 12.43
CA PRO A 4 11.47 -21.27 11.21
C PRO A 4 11.81 -19.98 10.47
N ASN A 5 12.79 -20.10 9.59
CA ASN A 5 12.87 -19.30 8.37
C ASN A 5 11.58 -19.54 7.58
N ASN A 6 10.63 -18.61 7.67
CA ASN A 6 9.57 -18.43 6.67
C ASN A 6 8.91 -17.06 6.89
N ASN A 7 9.68 -16.00 6.74
CA ASN A 7 9.16 -14.63 6.80
C ASN A 7 8.53 -14.17 5.47
N TYR A 8 8.15 -15.10 4.60
CA TYR A 8 7.05 -14.85 3.67
C TYR A 8 5.76 -15.08 4.44
N ARG A 9 5.46 -14.19 5.39
CA ARG A 9 4.06 -14.00 5.79
C ARG A 9 3.34 -13.75 4.46
N PRO A 10 2.39 -14.60 4.03
CA PRO A 10 1.52 -14.21 2.93
C PRO A 10 0.98 -12.86 3.39
N LEU A 11 1.34 -11.78 2.70
CA LEU A 11 0.85 -10.45 3.02
C LEU A 11 -0.65 -10.60 3.10
N ASN A 12 -1.15 -10.65 4.34
CA ASN A 12 -2.41 -11.30 4.59
C ASN A 12 -3.42 -10.41 3.87
N VAL A 13 -4.18 -10.95 2.94
CA VAL A 13 -5.23 -10.20 2.22
C VAL A 13 -6.13 -9.45 3.20
N VAL A 14 -6.25 -9.98 4.43
CA VAL A 14 -6.86 -9.33 5.60
C VAL A 14 -6.22 -7.98 5.95
N ASP A 15 -4.90 -7.91 6.07
CA ASP A 15 -4.15 -6.66 6.36
C ASP A 15 -4.26 -5.66 5.20
N ALA A 16 -4.24 -6.13 3.95
CA ALA A 16 -4.43 -5.27 2.78
C ALA A 16 -5.84 -4.65 2.73
N LEU A 17 -6.87 -5.44 3.07
CA LEU A 17 -8.24 -4.96 3.20
C LEU A 17 -8.40 -3.96 4.35
N ALA A 18 -7.77 -4.23 5.50
CA ALA A 18 -7.77 -3.30 6.63
C ALA A 18 -7.08 -1.97 6.28
N TYR A 19 -5.98 -2.01 5.53
CA TYR A 19 -5.31 -0.81 5.03
C TYR A 19 -6.21 0.00 4.06
N LEU A 20 -6.89 -0.69 3.13
CA LEU A 20 -7.87 -0.05 2.24
C LEU A 20 -9.00 0.62 3.01
N ASP A 21 -9.53 -0.04 4.04
CA ASP A 21 -10.57 0.52 4.90
C ASP A 21 -10.07 1.75 5.66
N GLN A 22 -8.84 1.69 6.20
CA GLN A 22 -8.22 2.83 6.87
C GLN A 22 -8.06 4.04 5.94
N VAL A 23 -7.59 3.84 4.71
CA VAL A 23 -7.47 4.91 3.69
C VAL A 23 -8.87 5.47 3.38
N LYS A 24 -9.85 4.60 3.17
CA LYS A 24 -11.23 4.99 2.86
C LYS A 24 -11.86 5.79 4.01
N GLY A 25 -11.64 5.41 5.26
CA GLY A 25 -12.10 6.14 6.44
C GLY A 25 -11.39 7.49 6.59
N ARG A 26 -10.06 7.53 6.39
CA ARG A 26 -9.26 8.77 6.50
C ARG A 26 -9.64 9.80 5.45
N PHE A 27 -9.96 9.34 4.24
CA PHE A 27 -10.32 10.18 3.10
C PHE A 27 -11.80 10.03 2.73
N SER A 28 -12.67 9.77 3.73
CA SER A 28 -14.11 9.61 3.48
C SER A 28 -14.74 10.87 2.85
N ASP A 29 -14.21 12.04 3.21
CA ASP A 29 -14.59 13.35 2.65
C ASP A 29 -13.92 13.64 1.28
N LYS A 30 -12.93 12.82 0.89
CA LYS A 30 -12.09 13.01 -0.31
C LYS A 30 -12.07 11.73 -1.17
N PRO A 31 -13.19 11.39 -1.85
CA PRO A 31 -13.27 10.19 -2.68
C PRO A 31 -12.24 10.20 -3.83
N ASN A 32 -11.78 11.37 -4.27
CA ASN A 32 -10.75 11.49 -5.29
C ASN A 32 -9.42 10.84 -4.87
N VAL A 33 -9.06 10.94 -3.58
CA VAL A 33 -7.81 10.35 -3.07
C VAL A 33 -7.89 8.82 -3.13
N TYR A 34 -9.03 8.24 -2.72
CA TYR A 34 -9.24 6.80 -2.80
C TYR A 34 -9.22 6.30 -4.25
N ASN A 35 -9.88 7.00 -5.18
CA ASN A 35 -9.84 6.65 -6.61
C ASN A 35 -8.42 6.71 -7.17
N GLN A 36 -7.66 7.75 -6.84
CA GLN A 36 -6.28 7.91 -7.30
C GLN A 36 -5.35 6.82 -6.72
N PHE A 37 -5.60 6.37 -5.48
CA PHE A 37 -4.90 5.21 -4.92
C PHE A 37 -5.17 3.93 -5.70
N LEU A 38 -6.44 3.68 -6.08
CA LEU A 38 -6.81 2.52 -6.89
C LEU A 38 -6.19 2.59 -8.31
N ASP A 39 -6.10 3.78 -8.88
CA ASP A 39 -5.48 4.01 -10.19
C ASP A 39 -3.98 3.66 -10.16
N ILE A 40 -3.26 4.16 -9.16
CA ILE A 40 -1.85 3.82 -8.91
C ILE A 40 -1.67 2.30 -8.75
N MET A 41 -2.60 1.63 -8.04
CA MET A 41 -2.55 0.19 -7.85
C MET A 41 -2.82 -0.59 -9.14
N LYS A 42 -3.66 -0.07 -10.02
CA LYS A 42 -3.87 -0.63 -11.37
C LYS A 42 -2.64 -0.48 -12.24
N ASP A 43 -2.00 0.69 -12.24
CA ASP A 43 -0.75 0.92 -12.98
C ASP A 43 0.34 -0.07 -12.53
N PHE A 44 0.49 -0.26 -11.21
CA PHE A 44 1.44 -1.23 -10.67
C PHE A 44 1.09 -2.67 -11.09
N LYS A 45 -0.19 -3.06 -11.00
CA LYS A 45 -0.66 -4.40 -11.42
C LYS A 45 -0.49 -4.62 -12.93
N SER A 46 -0.62 -3.56 -13.72
CA SER A 46 -0.41 -3.60 -15.17
C SER A 46 1.07 -3.51 -15.58
N GLN A 47 2.00 -3.47 -14.61
CA GLN A 47 3.43 -3.23 -14.83
C GLN A 47 3.74 -1.93 -15.59
N ALA A 48 2.84 -0.95 -15.54
CA ALA A 48 3.08 0.37 -16.12
C ALA A 48 4.02 1.22 -15.23
N ILE A 49 4.05 0.93 -13.93
CA ILE A 49 5.01 1.48 -12.96
C ILE A 49 5.64 0.36 -12.12
N ASP A 50 6.93 0.49 -11.82
CA ASP A 50 7.65 -0.42 -10.94
C ASP A 50 7.42 -0.11 -9.44
N THR A 51 7.95 -0.97 -8.56
CA THR A 51 7.96 -0.81 -7.10
C THR A 51 8.41 0.60 -6.63
N PRO A 52 9.52 1.19 -7.10
CA PRO A 52 9.87 2.56 -6.74
C PRO A 52 8.84 3.60 -7.23
N GLY A 53 8.26 3.39 -8.41
CA GLY A 53 7.25 4.28 -8.99
C GLY A 53 5.95 4.29 -8.21
N VAL A 54 5.47 3.11 -7.79
CA VAL A 54 4.26 3.01 -6.95
C VAL A 54 4.48 3.66 -5.58
N ILE A 55 5.67 3.48 -4.97
CA ILE A 55 6.00 4.13 -3.69
C ILE A 55 5.95 5.66 -3.83
N GLU A 56 6.60 6.22 -4.85
CA GLU A 56 6.64 7.67 -5.06
C GLU A 56 5.22 8.26 -5.26
N ARG A 57 4.41 7.60 -6.08
CA ARG A 57 3.02 8.02 -6.34
C ARG A 57 2.15 7.95 -5.09
N VAL A 58 2.25 6.87 -4.31
CA VAL A 58 1.54 6.71 -3.03
C VAL A 58 2.03 7.73 -2.00
N SER A 59 3.33 8.00 -1.94
CA SER A 59 3.94 8.97 -1.03
C SER A 59 3.45 10.40 -1.31
N ASN A 60 3.33 10.75 -2.59
CA ASN A 60 2.75 12.02 -3.03
C ASN A 60 1.24 12.10 -2.74
N LEU A 61 0.51 11.01 -2.98
CA LEU A 61 -0.93 10.97 -2.75
C LEU A 61 -1.29 11.13 -1.26
N PHE A 62 -0.52 10.48 -0.40
CA PHE A 62 -0.68 10.55 1.05
C PHE A 62 0.28 11.55 1.70
N ARG A 63 0.71 12.57 0.95
CA ARG A 63 1.58 13.61 1.48
C ARG A 63 0.92 14.31 2.68
N GLY A 64 1.60 14.29 3.82
CA GLY A 64 1.05 14.74 5.11
C GLY A 64 0.46 13.62 5.99
N HIS A 65 0.42 12.38 5.49
CA HIS A 65 -0.02 11.19 6.21
C HIS A 65 1.08 10.10 6.22
N PRO A 66 2.19 10.32 6.97
CA PRO A 66 3.33 9.40 6.97
C PRO A 66 2.97 7.99 7.46
N THR A 67 1.95 7.84 8.30
CA THR A 67 1.47 6.54 8.79
C THR A 67 0.90 5.66 7.68
N LEU A 68 0.21 6.27 6.70
CA LEU A 68 -0.32 5.53 5.55
C LEU A 68 0.83 5.09 4.64
N ILE A 69 1.77 5.99 4.35
CA ILE A 69 2.94 5.68 3.51
C ILE A 69 3.76 4.54 4.13
N SER A 70 4.04 4.59 5.44
CA SER A 70 4.78 3.54 6.13
C SER A 70 4.01 2.22 6.18
N GLY A 71 2.68 2.28 6.37
CA GLY A 71 1.79 1.12 6.23
C GLY A 71 1.95 0.45 4.87
N PHE A 72 1.91 1.21 3.77
CA PHE A 72 2.09 0.69 2.42
C PHE A 72 3.47 0.04 2.20
N ASN A 73 4.55 0.65 2.71
CA ASN A 73 5.90 0.07 2.61
C ASN A 73 6.02 -1.29 3.33
N THR A 74 5.19 -1.53 4.35
CA THR A 74 5.15 -2.83 5.05
C THR A 74 4.52 -3.93 4.18
N PHE A 75 3.73 -3.54 3.17
CA PHE A 75 3.15 -4.47 2.19
C PHE A 75 4.04 -4.74 0.98
N LEU A 76 5.18 -4.06 0.86
CA LEU A 76 6.14 -4.33 -0.20
C LEU A 76 7.20 -5.31 0.33
N PRO A 77 7.54 -6.38 -0.41
CA PRO A 77 8.63 -7.25 -0.02
C PRO A 77 9.91 -6.41 0.07
N VAL A 78 10.67 -6.57 1.16
CA VAL A 78 12.04 -6.06 1.23
C VAL A 78 12.83 -6.80 0.15
N GLY A 79 13.29 -6.07 -0.87
CA GLY A 79 14.17 -6.60 -1.90
C GLY A 79 15.49 -7.09 -1.32
#